data_AF-A0A2P4S8D7-F1
#
_entry.id   AF-A0A2P4S8D7-F1
#
_cell.length_a   1.000
_cell.length_b   1.000
_cell.length_c   1.000
_cell.angle_alpha   90.00
_cell.angle_beta   90.00
_cell.angle_gamma   90.00
#
_symmetry.space_group_name_H-M   'P 1'
#
loop_
_entity.id
_entity.type
_entity.pdbx_description
1 polymer ?
#
loop_
_entity_poly.entity_id
_entity_poly.type
_entity_poly.pdbx_seq_one_letter_code
_entity_poly.pdbx_strand_id
1 'polypeptide(L)'
;MDLSEVARSCPFNQSLLCPDDCFVLDTGAGGKVYVWKGRKANEQERQAALSVAEQTISRMGYSPHTQVEILPQGRETPLFKQFFSSWK
;
A
#
# COMPACT_ATOMS: atom_id res chain seq x y z
N MET A 1 4.19 13.19 -10.39
CA MET A 1 3.67 12.44 -9.24
C MET A 1 4.70 12.54 -8.14
N ASP A 2 4.27 12.86 -6.93
CA ASP A 2 5.16 12.99 -5.77
C ASP A 2 4.90 11.83 -4.81
N LEU A 3 5.98 11.23 -4.29
CA LEU A 3 5.90 10.14 -3.31
C LEU A 3 6.06 10.75 -1.93
N SER A 4 5.00 10.68 -1.12
CA SER A 4 4.98 11.22 0.24
C SER A 4 4.72 10.13 1.27
N GLU A 5 5.49 10.18 2.36
CA GLU A 5 5.27 9.30 3.52
C GLU A 5 4.14 9.87 4.37
N VAL A 6 3.06 9.10 4.57
CA VAL A 6 1.87 9.54 5.32
C VAL A 6 1.79 8.98 6.74
N ALA A 7 2.51 7.89 7.04
CA ALA A 7 2.62 7.29 8.38
C ALA A 7 3.84 6.35 8.48
N ARG A 8 4.41 6.21 9.69
CA ARG A 8 5.58 5.35 9.96
C ARG A 8 5.30 4.07 10.74
N SER A 9 4.22 4.04 11.53
CA SER A 9 3.92 2.91 12.42
C SER A 9 2.41 2.65 12.51
N CYS A 10 2.07 1.37 12.61
CA CYS A 10 0.70 0.92 12.81
C CYS A 10 0.33 0.90 14.32
N PRO A 11 -0.96 0.95 14.68
CA PRO A 11 -2.12 0.92 13.78
C PRO A 11 -2.39 2.26 13.07
N PHE A 12 -2.68 2.22 11.77
CA PHE A 12 -2.98 3.38 10.94
C PHE A 12 -4.44 3.84 11.06
N ASN A 13 -4.75 5.06 10.60
CA ASN A 13 -6.12 5.52 10.43
C ASN A 13 -6.60 5.23 9.00
N GLN A 14 -7.78 4.62 8.83
CA GLN A 14 -8.38 4.35 7.51
C GLN A 14 -8.55 5.64 6.68
N SER A 15 -8.73 6.79 7.33
CA SER A 15 -8.84 8.10 6.67
C SER A 15 -7.60 8.53 5.91
N LEU A 16 -6.43 7.90 6.15
CA LEU A 16 -5.22 8.16 5.38
C LEU A 16 -5.36 7.69 3.93
N LEU A 17 -6.25 6.72 3.65
CA LEU A 17 -6.46 6.18 2.31
C LEU A 17 -7.44 7.07 1.52
N CYS A 18 -6.90 8.15 0.96
CA CYS A 18 -7.63 9.07 0.10
C CYS A 18 -8.13 8.36 -1.19
N PRO A 19 -9.43 8.40 -1.54
CA PRO A 19 -9.96 7.75 -2.74
C PRO A 19 -9.36 8.26 -4.07
N ASP A 20 -8.80 9.46 -4.06
CA ASP A 20 -8.21 10.14 -5.21
C ASP A 20 -6.75 9.73 -5.44
N ASP A 21 -6.14 8.94 -4.55
CA ASP A 21 -4.72 8.55 -4.61
C ASP A 21 -4.52 7.02 -4.55
N CYS A 22 -3.27 6.59 -4.76
CA CYS A 22 -2.83 5.22 -4.49
C CYS A 22 -1.80 5.21 -3.35
N PHE A 23 -1.83 4.16 -2.53
CA PHE A 23 -0.96 4.03 -1.36
C PHE A 23 -0.19 2.72 -1.41
N VAL A 24 1.05 2.76 -0.91
CA VAL A 24 1.87 1.56 -0.70
C VAL A 24 2.02 1.35 0.80
N LEU A 25 1.64 0.17 1.27
CA LEU A 25 1.87 -0.26 2.64
C LEU A 25 3.03 -1.25 2.66
N ASP A 26 4.16 -0.82 3.21
CA ASP A 26 5.34 -1.64 3.36
C ASP A 26 5.24 -2.53 4.60
N THR A 27 5.14 -3.84 4.37
CA THR A 27 5.25 -4.87 5.40
C THR A 27 6.23 -5.96 4.96
N GLY A 28 7.22 -5.61 4.13
CA GLY A 28 8.05 -6.58 3.41
C GLY A 28 8.90 -7.47 4.31
N ALA A 29 9.19 -7.05 5.53
CA ALA A 29 9.78 -7.91 6.56
C ALA A 29 8.89 -9.14 6.90
N GLY A 30 7.57 -9.01 6.77
CA GLY A 30 6.59 -10.08 6.88
C GLY A 30 6.28 -10.80 5.56
N GLY A 31 7.06 -10.54 4.50
CA GLY A 31 6.93 -11.19 3.20
C GLY A 31 5.84 -10.64 2.29
N LYS A 32 5.28 -9.47 2.59
CA LYS A 32 4.25 -8.84 1.74
C LYS A 32 4.35 -7.33 1.70
N VAL A 33 4.06 -6.72 0.56
CA VAL A 33 3.85 -5.29 0.36
C VAL A 33 2.48 -5.11 -0.28
N TYR A 34 1.70 -4.13 0.15
CA TYR A 34 0.36 -3.90 -0.40
C TYR A 34 0.32 -2.63 -1.24
N VAL A 35 -0.42 -2.68 -2.34
CA VAL A 35 -0.76 -1.52 -3.17
C VAL A 35 -2.26 -1.30 -3.08
N TRP A 36 -2.67 -0.25 -2.37
CA TRP A 36 -4.06 0.16 -2.31
C TRP A 36 -4.35 1.17 -3.42
N LYS A 37 -5.39 0.91 -4.23
CA LYS A 37 -5.77 1.75 -5.36
C LYS A 37 -7.08 2.47 -5.05
N GLY A 38 -7.02 3.78 -4.87
CA GLY A 38 -8.19 4.63 -4.70
C GLY A 38 -9.12 4.53 -5.92
N ARG A 39 -10.42 4.52 -5.69
CA ARG A 39 -11.41 4.35 -6.78
C ARG A 39 -11.34 5.47 -7.82
N LYS A 40 -10.87 6.67 -7.43
CA LYS A 40 -10.75 7.86 -8.27
C LYS A 40 -9.30 8.14 -8.71
N ALA A 41 -8.33 7.38 -8.21
CA ALA A 41 -6.93 7.51 -8.60
C ALA A 41 -6.75 7.28 -10.11
N ASN A 42 -5.91 8.11 -10.72
CA ASN A 42 -5.66 8.08 -12.15
C ASN A 42 -4.72 6.92 -12.56
N GLU A 43 -4.56 6.69 -13.86
CA GLU A 43 -3.75 5.59 -14.37
C GLU A 43 -2.27 5.74 -14.02
N GLN A 44 -1.77 6.97 -14.04
CA GLN A 44 -0.38 7.30 -13.71
C GLN A 44 -0.07 6.94 -12.25
N GLU A 45 -0.96 7.28 -11.31
CA GLU A 45 -0.84 6.92 -9.89
C GLU A 45 -0.87 5.42 -9.67
N ARG A 46 -1.78 4.72 -10.36
CA ARG A 46 -1.91 3.27 -10.24
C ARG A 46 -0.65 2.56 -10.71
N GLN A 47 -0.04 3.03 -11.81
CA GLN A 47 1.19 2.45 -12.33
C GLN A 47 2.39 2.77 -11.45
N ALA A 48 2.47 4.00 -10.97
CA ALA A 48 3.55 4.42 -10.09
C ALA A 48 3.51 3.71 -8.73
N ALA A 49 2.33 3.49 -8.15
CA ALA A 49 2.20 2.76 -6.89
C ALA A 49 2.70 1.31 -7.00
N LEU A 50 2.48 0.65 -8.16
CA LEU A 50 3.07 -0.66 -8.45
C LEU A 50 4.60 -0.59 -8.51
N SER A 51 5.14 0.39 -9.25
CA SER A 51 6.59 0.57 -9.34
C SER A 51 7.21 0.89 -7.98
N VAL A 52 6.57 1.71 -7.16
CA VAL A 52 7.02 2.03 -5.80
C VAL A 52 7.05 0.77 -4.94
N ALA A 53 6.03 -0.09 -4.99
CA ALA A 53 6.03 -1.34 -4.23
C ALA A 53 7.18 -2.28 -4.62
N GLU A 54 7.44 -2.46 -5.92
CA GLU A 54 8.59 -3.26 -6.40
C GLU A 54 9.94 -2.64 -6.01
N GLN A 55 10.05 -1.31 -6.09
CA GLN A 55 11.23 -0.59 -5.65
C GLN A 55 11.46 -0.71 -4.15
N THR A 56 10.39 -0.69 -3.33
CA THR A 56 10.49 -0.89 -1.88
C THR A 56 11.10 -2.25 -1.56
N ILE A 57 10.64 -3.33 -2.21
CA ILE A 57 11.21 -4.68 -2.03
C ILE A 57 12.71 -4.69 -2.32
N SER A 58 13.11 -4.09 -3.44
CA SER A 58 14.50 -4.05 -3.87
C SER A 58 15.38 -3.17 -2.97
N ARG A 59 14.91 -1.96 -2.62
CA ARG A 59 15.67 -0.97 -1.84
C ARG A 59 15.85 -1.38 -0.38
N MET A 60 14.83 -2.01 0.20
CA MET A 60 14.86 -2.48 1.58
C MET A 60 15.57 -3.84 1.73
N GLY A 61 15.97 -4.46 0.61
CA GLY A 61 16.64 -5.76 0.61
C GLY A 61 15.75 -6.90 1.11
N TYR A 62 14.44 -6.82 0.88
CA TYR A 62 13.51 -7.87 1.26
C TYR A 62 13.70 -9.12 0.40
N SER A 63 13.17 -10.25 0.88
CA SER A 63 13.24 -11.53 0.17
C SER A 63 12.67 -11.39 -1.26
N PRO A 64 13.26 -12.03 -2.29
CA PRO A 64 12.68 -12.10 -3.63
C PRO A 64 11.29 -12.76 -3.67
N HIS A 65 10.93 -13.50 -2.62
CA HIS A 65 9.60 -14.12 -2.47
C HIS A 65 8.57 -13.17 -1.85
N THR A 66 8.94 -11.93 -1.52
CA THR A 66 8.02 -10.92 -1.01
C THR A 66 6.94 -10.65 -2.04
N GLN A 67 5.69 -10.82 -1.65
CA GLN A 67 4.57 -10.67 -2.57
C GLN A 67 4.06 -9.23 -2.60
N VAL A 68 3.70 -8.74 -3.79
CA VAL A 68 2.93 -7.51 -3.94
C VAL A 68 1.44 -7.86 -4.06
N GLU A 69 0.62 -7.41 -3.11
CA GLU A 69 -0.83 -7.60 -3.14
C GLU A 69 -1.53 -6.31 -3.57
N ILE A 70 -2.29 -6.38 -4.66
CA ILE A 70 -3.01 -5.23 -5.23
C ILE A 70 -4.45 -5.23 -4.71
N LEU A 71 -4.85 -4.13 -4.08
CA LEU A 71 -6.14 -3.96 -3.42
C LEU A 71 -6.89 -2.76 -3.99
N PRO A 72 -7.90 -2.97 -4.85
CA PRO A 72 -8.85 -1.92 -5.19
C PRO A 72 -9.62 -1.46 -3.95
N GLN A 73 -9.92 -0.17 -3.85
CA GLN A 73 -10.75 0.37 -2.78
C GLN A 73 -12.09 -0.40 -2.66
N GLY A 74 -12.44 -0.83 -1.46
CA GLY A 74 -13.63 -1.65 -1.17
C GLY A 74 -13.43 -3.16 -1.36
N ARG A 75 -12.24 -3.60 -1.78
CA ARG A 75 -11.87 -5.02 -1.95
C ARG A 75 -10.67 -5.40 -1.08
N GLU A 76 -10.45 -4.67 0.02
CA GLU A 76 -9.34 -4.90 0.92
C GLU A 76 -9.51 -6.21 1.71
N THR A 77 -8.41 -6.95 1.86
CA THR A 77 -8.40 -8.24 2.57
C THR A 77 -8.28 -8.05 4.09
N PRO A 78 -8.74 -9.02 4.92
CA PRO A 78 -8.59 -8.94 6.37
C PRO A 78 -7.14 -8.74 6.83
N LEU A 79 -6.18 -9.34 6.11
CA LEU A 79 -4.74 -9.17 6.39
C LEU A 79 -4.25 -7.74 6.16
N PHE A 80 -4.80 -7.01 5.19
CA PHE A 80 -4.50 -5.59 5.03
C PHE A 80 -5.17 -4.76 6.13
N LYS A 81 -6.43 -5.07 6.45
CA LYS A 81 -7.22 -4.32 7.43
C LYS A 81 -6.65 -4.39 8.85
N GLN A 82 -5.92 -5.45 9.19
CA GLN A 82 -5.30 -5.62 10.53
C GLN A 82 -4.31 -4.50 10.89
N PHE A 83 -3.74 -3.81 9.89
CA PHE A 83 -2.80 -2.72 10.12
C PHE A 83 -3.48 -1.40 10.51
N PHE A 84 -4.81 -1.34 10.52
CA PHE A 84 -5.58 -0.14 10.81
C PHE A 84 -6.26 -0.26 12.18
N SER A 85 -6.32 0.87 12.90
CA SER A 85 -6.89 0.98 14.25
C SER A 85 -8.38 0.67 14.29
N SER A 86 -9.10 1.04 13.23
CA SER A 86 -10.47 0.63 12.97
C SER A 86 -10.70 0.58 11.48
N TRP A 87 -11.50 -0.38 11.03
CA TRP A 87 -11.91 -0.52 9.64
C TRP A 87 -13.43 -0.63 9.58
N LYS A 88 -14.07 0.35 8.96
CA LYS A 88 -15.52 0.37 8.73
C LYS A 88 -15.85 0.24 7.25
#